data_AF-A0A074XIG5-F1
#
_entry.id   AF-A0A074XIG5-F1
#
_cell.length_a   1.000
_cell.length_b   1.000
_cell.length_c   1.000
_cell.angle_alpha   90.00
_cell.angle_beta   90.00
_cell.angle_gamma   90.00
#
_symmetry.space_group_name_H-M   'P 1'
#
loop_
_entity.id
_entity.type
_entity.pdbx_description
1 polymer ?
#
loop_
_entity_poly.entity_id
_entity_poly.type
_entity_poly.pdbx_seq_one_letter_code
_entity_poly.pdbx_strand_id
1 'polypeptide(L)'
;MPGTKEVFDFDMNFMDDFLNMTDPPLMDEMETDFDKHVGGLTPIVPDYDAWALQLSHCPTFQDDNSMSSPPAMVFPQRITYMYEQPSLAQTSPEMLMLRFDRLTCGILSIKDGPNENPWRTLIWPMAQTSPALYHAISSMTAFHSSRDIPALRVAGHEHKSESVRNLLEGIEESTMNLDTAIATTLALAFAETWDQHLSSGNDHIQGARAMINIALNQHKQSALTGLNLARLKFLANAWVYLDVLSRVTTADEDTSDDYDNLYCLYSTPDSPQIGPSGHAGFGIDFGLPIDSNLDPLMGCASTLFPLIGRTANLIRRVYRAESNSPPMISQAMELKLMLETWEPPAFIEPPEDPTCDVRHALQTAEAYRWATLLYLHQALPEIPERLSTADMAKKVLVFLATVPLASRCVIIHVYPLFMAGCEADVEEDRQWIKSRWAAMSQRMRIGIIDKCVDVMEEVWRRRDEYKNKVLPVRRSLVATADLQAPGGNNRPSSTRRGSSFNSIAGASEGTMAWADKLRRMTGGDPGQMDAASISCRGSRDAVNGATGTLLTVRGRLHWIGVMKDWGWEVLLG
;
A
#
# COMPACT_ATOMS: atom_id res chain seq x y z
N MET A 1 25.76 -32.66 -9.44
CA MET A 1 25.71 -32.52 -7.97
C MET A 1 24.78 -31.36 -7.66
N PRO A 2 23.61 -31.59 -7.04
CA PRO A 2 22.73 -30.50 -6.64
C PRO A 2 23.11 -30.04 -5.23
N GLY A 3 23.29 -28.73 -5.06
CA GLY A 3 23.54 -28.06 -3.79
C GLY A 3 22.24 -27.95 -2.98
N THR A 4 22.36 -28.28 -1.70
CA THR A 4 21.33 -28.21 -0.67
C THR A 4 20.88 -26.76 -0.44
N LYS A 5 19.58 -26.50 -0.64
CA LYS A 5 18.88 -25.38 -0.01
C LYS A 5 18.65 -25.78 1.45
N GLU A 6 19.35 -25.16 2.39
CA GLU A 6 18.90 -25.15 3.78
C GLU A 6 17.74 -24.16 3.87
N VAL A 7 16.54 -24.71 3.95
CA VAL A 7 15.32 -24.02 4.37
C VAL A 7 15.37 -24.00 5.89
N PHE A 8 15.47 -22.83 6.49
CA PHE A 8 15.17 -22.67 7.91
C PHE A 8 13.66 -22.76 8.05
N ASP A 9 13.15 -23.96 8.30
CA ASP A 9 11.75 -24.17 8.72
C ASP A 9 11.58 -23.53 10.10
N PHE A 10 10.63 -22.60 10.19
CA PHE A 10 10.12 -22.04 11.42
C PHE A 10 9.37 -23.16 12.15
N ASP A 11 9.86 -23.61 13.31
CA ASP A 11 9.24 -24.72 14.06
C ASP A 11 7.94 -24.24 14.71
N MET A 12 6.82 -24.52 14.03
CA MET A 12 5.44 -24.16 14.40
C MET A 12 4.98 -24.72 15.76
N ASN A 13 5.71 -25.66 16.36
CA ASN A 13 5.32 -26.27 17.64
C ASN A 13 5.44 -25.31 18.84
N PHE A 14 6.22 -24.23 18.73
CA PHE A 14 6.43 -23.28 19.84
C PHE A 14 5.21 -22.39 20.12
N MET A 15 4.43 -22.03 19.10
CA MET A 15 3.23 -21.20 19.27
C MET A 15 2.09 -21.95 19.98
N ASP A 16 1.98 -23.26 19.77
CA ASP A 16 0.98 -24.09 20.47
C ASP A 16 1.30 -24.26 21.97
N ASP A 17 2.58 -24.26 22.34
CA ASP A 17 3.01 -24.30 23.75
C ASP A 17 2.77 -22.95 24.45
N PHE A 18 2.95 -21.82 23.75
CA PHE A 18 2.65 -20.48 24.28
C PHE A 18 1.14 -20.25 24.51
N LEU A 19 0.28 -20.81 23.65
CA LEU A 19 -1.18 -20.73 23.80
C LEU A 19 -1.75 -21.55 24.97
N ASN A 20 -0.98 -22.52 25.49
CA ASN A 20 -1.41 -23.42 26.57
C ASN A 20 -1.01 -22.97 28.00
N MET A 21 -0.30 -21.84 28.15
CA MET A 21 -0.02 -21.24 29.46
C MET A 21 -1.18 -20.36 29.96
N THR A 22 -2.33 -20.99 30.29
CA THR A 22 -3.53 -20.29 30.81
C THR A 22 -3.85 -20.54 32.29
N ASP A 23 -2.91 -21.04 33.11
CA ASP A 23 -3.16 -21.20 34.56
C ASP A 23 -2.25 -20.31 35.41
N PRO A 24 -2.81 -19.45 36.29
CA PRO A 24 -2.01 -18.60 37.19
C PRO A 24 -1.53 -19.40 38.41
N PRO A 25 -0.26 -19.30 38.84
CA PRO A 25 0.14 -19.81 40.14
C PRO A 25 -0.32 -18.87 41.26
N LEU A 26 -0.87 -19.47 42.31
CA LEU A 26 -1.26 -18.84 43.58
C LEU A 26 -0.10 -18.05 44.18
N MET A 27 -0.32 -16.76 44.46
CA MET A 27 0.57 -15.95 45.29
C MET A 27 0.36 -16.27 46.77
N ASP A 28 1.39 -16.79 47.42
CA ASP A 28 1.53 -16.74 48.88
C ASP A 28 2.49 -15.59 49.23
N GLU A 29 2.10 -14.82 50.24
CA GLU A 29 2.80 -13.64 50.76
C GLU A 29 4.20 -13.97 51.29
N MET A 30 5.22 -13.21 50.89
CA MET A 30 6.42 -13.07 51.70
C MET A 30 7.08 -11.70 51.48
N GLU A 31 6.84 -10.80 52.44
CA GLU A 31 7.67 -9.61 52.67
C GLU A 31 9.14 -10.03 52.86
N THR A 32 10.08 -9.35 52.22
CA THR A 32 11.41 -9.10 52.81
C THR A 32 12.07 -7.86 52.19
N ASP A 33 12.06 -6.82 53.01
CA ASP A 33 13.07 -5.78 53.22
C ASP A 33 14.44 -6.00 52.53
N PHE A 34 14.80 -5.15 51.55
CA PHE A 34 16.19 -4.95 51.13
C PHE A 34 16.41 -3.56 50.51
N ASP A 35 16.41 -2.54 51.37
CA ASP A 35 16.99 -1.24 51.06
C ASP A 35 18.28 -1.07 51.87
N LYS A 36 19.45 -1.31 51.23
CA LYS A 36 20.77 -0.75 51.62
C LYS A 36 21.92 -1.20 50.71
N HIS A 37 22.57 -0.19 50.13
CA HIS A 37 23.90 -0.16 49.49
C HIS A 37 24.00 -0.60 48.03
N VAL A 38 23.99 0.37 47.09
CA VAL A 38 25.15 0.72 46.25
C VAL A 38 25.02 2.19 45.81
N GLY A 39 26.11 2.94 45.98
CA GLY A 39 26.20 4.38 45.77
C GLY A 39 26.17 4.84 44.30
N GLY A 40 25.98 6.15 44.16
CA GLY A 40 25.69 6.84 42.92
C GLY A 40 26.72 6.68 41.80
N LEU A 41 26.19 6.42 40.61
CA LEU A 41 26.76 6.79 39.33
C LEU A 41 25.62 7.41 38.52
N THR A 42 25.65 8.73 38.34
CA THR A 42 24.78 9.42 37.39
C THR A 42 25.22 9.04 35.97
N PRO A 43 24.35 8.46 35.12
CA PRO A 43 24.65 8.31 33.71
C PRO A 43 24.71 9.70 33.08
N ILE A 44 25.80 10.02 32.41
CA ILE A 44 25.91 11.20 31.56
C ILE A 44 24.98 10.96 30.37
N VAL A 45 23.80 11.58 30.41
CA VAL A 45 22.86 11.65 29.27
C VAL A 45 23.44 12.67 28.29
N PRO A 46 23.76 12.32 27.04
CA PRO A 46 24.08 13.31 26.02
C PRO A 46 22.83 14.13 25.69
N ASP A 47 22.94 15.44 25.76
CA ASP A 47 21.88 16.39 25.46
C ASP A 47 21.58 16.41 23.95
N TYR A 48 20.53 15.70 23.53
CA TYR A 48 20.15 15.51 22.11
C TYR A 48 19.40 16.70 21.50
N ASP A 49 18.90 17.63 22.31
CA ASP A 49 18.25 18.86 21.81
C ASP A 49 19.25 19.73 21.02
N ALA A 50 20.55 19.64 21.37
CA ALA A 50 21.62 20.33 20.65
C ALA A 50 21.88 19.77 19.24
N TRP A 51 21.72 18.45 19.05
CA TRP A 51 22.03 17.78 17.78
C TRP A 51 20.90 17.90 16.75
N ALA A 52 19.63 17.89 17.20
CA ALA A 52 18.47 18.09 16.34
C ALA A 52 18.41 19.52 15.74
N LEU A 53 18.88 20.53 16.49
CA LEU A 53 18.91 21.94 16.05
C LEU A 53 20.07 22.26 15.07
N GLN A 54 21.13 21.46 15.05
CA GLN A 54 22.29 21.71 14.18
C GLN A 54 22.12 21.19 12.75
N LEU A 55 21.26 20.18 12.53
CA LEU A 55 21.01 19.59 11.22
C LEU A 55 19.82 20.21 10.46
N SER A 56 19.15 21.21 11.04
CA SER A 56 18.00 21.92 10.46
C SER A 56 18.39 23.20 9.71
N HIS A 57 19.67 23.60 9.72
CA HIS A 57 20.17 24.80 9.04
C HIS A 57 21.15 24.45 7.92
N CYS A 58 20.65 23.91 6.81
CA CYS A 58 21.36 23.94 5.53
C CYS A 58 20.59 24.87 4.58
N PRO A 59 21.17 26.01 4.15
CA PRO A 59 20.50 26.89 3.21
C PRO A 59 20.41 26.22 1.84
N THR A 60 19.24 26.30 1.23
CA THR A 60 18.96 25.93 -0.16
C THR A 60 19.83 26.78 -1.10
N PHE A 61 20.71 26.13 -1.87
CA PHE A 61 21.47 26.80 -2.92
C PHE A 61 20.54 27.18 -4.08
N GLN A 62 20.39 28.49 -4.30
CA GLN A 62 19.86 29.05 -5.54
C GLN A 62 21.00 29.13 -6.56
N ASP A 63 20.79 28.57 -7.75
CA ASP A 63 21.71 28.67 -8.87
C ASP A 63 21.69 30.08 -9.48
N ASP A 64 22.77 30.83 -9.29
CA ASP A 64 23.06 32.03 -10.10
C ASP A 64 24.29 31.78 -10.98
N ASN A 65 24.03 31.72 -12.29
CA ASN A 65 24.99 31.57 -13.36
C ASN A 65 25.73 32.89 -13.62
N SER A 66 27.03 32.98 -13.30
CA SER A 66 27.93 33.87 -14.05
C SER A 66 29.38 33.37 -14.03
N MET A 67 29.92 33.11 -15.23
CA MET A 67 31.31 32.80 -15.45
C MET A 67 32.17 34.07 -15.40
N SER A 68 33.22 34.06 -14.58
CA SER A 68 34.48 34.75 -14.90
C SER A 68 35.61 34.21 -14.02
N SER A 69 36.66 33.67 -14.66
CA SER A 69 37.87 33.19 -13.98
C SER A 69 38.86 34.33 -13.74
N PRO A 70 39.52 34.41 -12.56
CA PRO A 70 40.79 35.09 -12.42
C PRO A 70 41.97 34.13 -12.19
N PRO A 71 43.21 34.58 -12.41
CA PRO A 71 44.38 33.74 -12.67
C PRO A 71 45.04 33.20 -11.40
N ALA A 72 45.76 32.08 -11.58
CA ALA A 72 46.51 31.36 -10.57
C ALA A 72 47.53 32.25 -9.82
N MET A 73 47.35 32.36 -8.50
CA MET A 73 48.38 32.82 -7.57
C MET A 73 48.64 31.71 -6.56
N VAL A 74 49.88 31.21 -6.59
CA VAL A 74 50.43 30.21 -5.69
C VAL A 74 50.47 30.79 -4.27
N PHE A 75 49.65 30.24 -3.37
CA PHE A 75 49.81 30.44 -1.93
C PHE A 75 50.43 29.19 -1.29
N PRO A 76 51.33 29.35 -0.30
CA PRO A 76 52.12 28.27 0.26
C PRO A 76 51.26 27.35 1.13
N GLN A 77 51.58 26.06 1.07
CA GLN A 77 51.03 24.99 1.89
C GLN A 77 50.99 25.38 3.37
N ARG A 78 49.81 25.71 3.90
CA ARG A 78 49.51 25.58 5.33
C ARG A 78 47.99 25.61 5.58
N ILE A 79 47.53 24.49 6.13
CA ILE A 79 46.27 24.27 6.87
C ILE A 79 45.02 24.12 6.00
N THR A 80 44.87 22.95 5.39
CA THR A 80 43.56 22.37 5.02
C THR A 80 43.29 21.16 5.92
N TYR A 81 43.40 21.36 7.24
CA TYR A 81 43.06 20.35 8.26
C TYR A 81 41.84 20.77 9.08
N MET A 82 40.78 21.28 8.46
CA MET A 82 39.55 21.59 9.20
C MET A 82 38.34 21.19 8.39
N TYR A 83 37.74 20.06 8.77
CA TYR A 83 36.53 19.42 8.23
C TYR A 83 36.76 18.37 7.13
N GLU A 84 37.68 17.43 7.34
CA GLU A 84 37.45 16.08 6.79
C GLU A 84 36.35 15.46 7.67
N GLN A 85 35.12 15.37 7.16
CA GLN A 85 34.05 14.67 7.86
C GLN A 85 34.53 13.24 8.16
N PRO A 86 34.37 12.71 9.38
CA PRO A 86 34.82 11.36 9.68
C PRO A 86 34.18 10.38 8.67
N SER A 87 35.01 9.65 7.93
CA SER A 87 34.53 8.65 6.97
C SER A 87 34.03 7.42 7.75
N LEU A 88 32.78 7.47 8.18
CA LEU A 88 32.13 6.35 8.85
C LEU A 88 31.92 5.20 7.86
N ALA A 89 32.09 3.97 8.33
CA ALA A 89 31.81 2.78 7.52
C ALA A 89 30.32 2.77 7.13
N GLN A 90 29.99 2.33 5.91
CA GLN A 90 28.61 2.35 5.41
C GLN A 90 27.64 1.50 6.25
N THR A 91 28.17 0.45 6.89
CA THR A 91 27.45 -0.47 7.79
C THR A 91 27.54 -0.05 9.27
N SER A 92 28.18 1.07 9.58
CA SER A 92 28.28 1.54 10.97
C SER A 92 26.89 1.88 11.54
N PRO A 93 26.68 1.68 12.85
CA PRO A 93 25.46 2.08 13.55
C PRO A 93 25.03 3.52 13.23
N GLU A 94 26.00 4.45 13.22
CA GLU A 94 25.77 5.87 12.97
C GLU A 94 25.26 6.13 11.55
N MET A 95 25.82 5.44 10.54
CA MET A 95 25.38 5.55 9.16
C MET A 95 24.03 4.89 8.91
N LEU A 96 23.75 3.76 9.55
CA LEU A 96 22.44 3.11 9.47
C LEU A 96 21.36 3.97 10.13
N MET A 97 21.62 4.55 11.30
CA MET A 97 20.72 5.50 11.96
C MET A 97 20.45 6.73 11.07
N LEU A 98 21.49 7.34 10.50
CA LEU A 98 21.35 8.49 9.62
C LEU A 98 20.48 8.17 8.39
N ARG A 99 20.69 6.98 7.79
CA ARG A 99 19.89 6.51 6.65
C ARG A 99 18.45 6.21 7.05
N PHE A 100 18.25 5.64 8.23
CA PHE A 100 16.92 5.38 8.75
C PHE A 100 16.12 6.67 8.86
N ASP A 101 16.68 7.68 9.54
CA ASP A 101 16.06 8.99 9.73
C ASP A 101 15.78 9.70 8.40
N ARG A 102 16.77 9.76 7.50
CA ARG A 102 16.72 10.62 6.30
C ARG A 102 16.06 9.97 5.10
N LEU A 103 16.03 8.64 5.02
CA LEU A 103 15.55 7.92 3.84
C LEU A 103 14.42 6.96 4.20
N THR A 104 14.66 6.03 5.13
CA THR A 104 13.75 4.91 5.40
C THR A 104 12.45 5.35 6.07
N CYS A 105 12.51 6.19 7.11
CA CYS A 105 11.32 6.75 7.75
C CYS A 105 10.40 7.45 6.74
N GLY A 106 11.00 8.14 5.78
CA GLY A 106 10.31 8.85 4.70
C GLY A 106 9.62 7.96 3.67
N ILE A 107 9.62 6.64 3.79
CA ILE A 107 8.76 5.76 2.98
C ILE A 107 7.78 4.94 3.82
N LEU A 108 7.86 5.07 5.15
CA LEU A 108 7.07 4.31 6.12
C LEU A 108 5.87 5.10 6.71
N SER A 109 5.70 6.37 6.34
CA SER A 109 4.61 7.22 6.83
C SER A 109 4.32 8.35 5.85
N ILE A 110 3.07 8.58 5.45
CA ILE A 110 2.70 9.75 4.64
C ILE A 110 2.84 11.06 5.43
N LYS A 111 2.89 11.00 6.76
CA LYS A 111 3.17 12.12 7.65
C LYS A 111 4.65 12.10 8.01
N ASP A 112 5.47 12.88 7.32
CA ASP A 112 6.92 12.89 7.51
C ASP A 112 7.45 14.20 8.12
N GLY A 113 6.56 14.98 8.76
CA GLY A 113 6.94 16.13 9.56
C GLY A 113 7.90 15.75 10.70
N PRO A 114 8.71 16.69 11.22
CA PRO A 114 9.72 16.42 12.24
C PRO A 114 9.17 15.69 13.47
N ASN A 115 7.92 15.96 13.85
CA ASN A 115 7.26 15.38 15.02
C ASN A 115 6.10 14.45 14.66
N GLU A 116 5.86 14.18 13.37
CA GLU A 116 4.68 13.43 12.93
C GLU A 116 4.95 11.98 12.60
N ASN A 117 6.18 11.64 12.19
CA ASN A 117 6.49 10.28 11.74
C ASN A 117 6.59 9.33 12.96
N PRO A 118 5.66 8.36 13.11
CA PRO A 118 5.64 7.46 14.27
C PRO A 118 6.87 6.56 14.36
N TRP A 119 7.53 6.26 13.23
CA TRP A 119 8.78 5.50 13.25
C TRP A 119 9.90 6.29 13.93
N ARG A 120 9.90 7.62 13.82
CA ARG A 120 10.84 8.49 14.54
C ARG A 120 10.40 8.75 15.98
N THR A 121 9.12 9.05 16.20
CA THR A 121 8.66 9.56 17.51
C THR A 121 8.23 8.47 18.48
N LEU A 122 7.70 7.34 17.99
CA LEU A 122 7.19 6.25 18.82
C LEU A 122 8.14 5.06 18.87
N ILE A 123 8.64 4.62 17.70
CA ILE A 123 9.36 3.35 17.55
C ILE A 123 10.88 3.50 17.76
N TRP A 124 11.52 4.49 17.14
CA TRP A 124 12.97 4.68 17.29
C TRP A 124 13.44 4.77 18.76
N PRO A 125 12.75 5.50 19.67
CA PRO A 125 13.15 5.51 21.08
C PRO A 125 13.09 4.13 21.74
N MET A 126 12.20 3.23 21.29
CA MET A 126 12.15 1.85 21.79
C MET A 126 13.34 1.03 21.29
N ALA A 127 13.80 1.30 20.06
CA ALA A 127 14.94 0.60 19.45
C ALA A 127 16.25 0.88 20.22
N GLN A 128 16.39 2.07 20.82
CA GLN A 128 17.58 2.43 21.59
C GLN A 128 17.79 1.55 22.82
N THR A 129 16.73 0.94 23.35
CA THR A 129 16.79 0.08 24.53
C THR A 129 16.50 -1.39 24.21
N SER A 130 16.30 -1.74 22.94
CA SER A 130 15.96 -3.11 22.52
C SER A 130 16.86 -3.56 21.38
N PRO A 131 17.78 -4.52 21.64
CA PRO A 131 18.62 -5.09 20.59
C PRO A 131 17.80 -5.68 19.45
N ALA A 132 16.74 -6.43 19.76
CA ALA A 132 15.88 -7.04 18.76
C ALA A 132 15.30 -6.00 17.78
N LEU A 133 14.71 -4.92 18.30
CA LEU A 133 14.11 -3.86 17.49
C LEU A 133 15.17 -3.02 16.75
N TYR A 134 16.30 -2.72 17.40
CA TYR A 134 17.43 -2.05 16.76
C TYR A 134 17.93 -2.81 15.52
N HIS A 135 18.12 -4.13 15.67
CA HIS A 135 18.54 -4.99 14.58
C HIS A 135 17.46 -5.09 13.49
N ALA A 136 16.16 -5.12 13.84
CA ALA A 136 15.08 -5.10 12.85
C ALA A 136 15.09 -3.82 12.00
N ILE A 137 15.20 -2.65 12.64
CA ILE A 137 15.25 -1.35 11.94
C ILE A 137 16.53 -1.23 11.09
N SER A 138 17.65 -1.73 11.60
CA SER A 138 18.93 -1.74 10.89
C SER A 138 18.85 -2.63 9.64
N SER A 139 18.23 -3.81 9.77
CA SER A 139 17.96 -4.73 8.65
C SER A 139 17.11 -4.05 7.56
N MET A 140 15.96 -3.49 7.96
CA MET A 140 15.06 -2.76 7.06
C MET A 140 15.78 -1.61 6.32
N THR A 141 16.61 -0.85 7.05
CA THR A 141 17.37 0.26 6.48
C THR A 141 18.48 -0.18 5.53
N ALA A 142 19.16 -1.27 5.87
CA ALA A 142 20.21 -1.86 5.04
C ALA A 142 19.63 -2.42 3.74
N PHE A 143 18.48 -3.11 3.78
CA PHE A 143 17.78 -3.57 2.57
C PHE A 143 17.30 -2.41 1.70
N HIS A 144 16.67 -1.39 2.28
CA HIS A 144 16.26 -0.19 1.54
C HIS A 144 17.45 0.50 0.85
N SER A 145 18.60 0.57 1.52
CA SER A 145 19.81 1.18 0.97
C SER A 145 20.61 0.24 0.04
N SER A 146 20.27 -1.05 -0.02
CA SER A 146 21.03 -2.05 -0.77
C SER A 146 20.96 -1.88 -2.29
N ARG A 147 19.96 -1.13 -2.78
CA ARG A 147 19.83 -0.76 -4.19
C ARG A 147 20.95 0.17 -4.63
N ASP A 148 21.29 1.14 -3.80
CA ASP A 148 22.36 2.11 -4.08
C ASP A 148 23.73 1.56 -3.64
N ILE A 149 23.75 0.79 -2.56
CA ILE A 149 24.97 0.24 -1.97
C ILE A 149 24.79 -1.27 -1.79
N PRO A 150 25.09 -2.08 -2.82
CA PRO A 150 24.85 -3.53 -2.80
C PRO A 150 25.47 -4.27 -1.62
N ALA A 151 26.58 -3.77 -1.07
CA ALA A 151 27.25 -4.33 0.10
C ALA A 151 26.35 -4.34 1.36
N LEU A 152 25.39 -3.42 1.48
CA LEU A 152 24.47 -3.36 2.61
C LEU A 152 23.48 -4.53 2.64
N ARG A 153 23.31 -5.28 1.54
CA ARG A 153 22.44 -6.46 1.54
C ARG A 153 22.91 -7.51 2.53
N VAL A 154 24.22 -7.76 2.60
CA VAL A 154 24.80 -8.73 3.54
C VAL A 154 24.55 -8.28 4.99
N ALA A 155 24.81 -7.00 5.29
CA ALA A 155 24.52 -6.42 6.58
C ALA A 155 23.02 -6.50 6.94
N GLY A 156 22.12 -6.33 5.95
CA GLY A 156 20.69 -6.51 6.14
C GLY A 156 20.32 -7.91 6.63
N HIS A 157 20.89 -8.95 6.00
CA HIS A 157 20.69 -10.33 6.46
C HIS A 157 21.27 -10.58 7.85
N GLU A 158 22.49 -10.09 8.13
CA GLU A 158 23.11 -10.24 9.45
C GLU A 158 22.25 -9.60 10.56
N HIS A 159 21.79 -8.35 10.35
CA HIS A 159 20.90 -7.69 11.28
C HIS A 159 19.53 -8.38 11.39
N LYS A 160 19.00 -8.94 10.29
CA LYS A 160 17.75 -9.73 10.34
C LYS A 160 17.91 -10.95 11.26
N SER A 161 18.95 -11.75 11.04
CA SER A 161 19.22 -12.95 11.85
C SER A 161 19.39 -12.61 13.32
N GLU A 162 20.14 -11.55 13.62
CA GLU A 162 20.36 -11.10 14.98
C GLU A 162 19.08 -10.57 15.64
N SER A 163 18.23 -9.86 14.89
CA SER A 163 16.93 -9.41 15.38
C SER A 163 16.02 -10.58 15.76
N VAL A 164 15.91 -11.58 14.88
CA VAL A 164 15.09 -12.78 15.14
C VAL A 164 15.60 -13.54 16.36
N ARG A 165 16.93 -13.71 16.50
CA ARG A 165 17.54 -14.36 17.66
C ARG A 165 17.17 -13.65 18.97
N ASN A 166 17.38 -12.33 19.04
CA ASN A 166 17.06 -11.54 20.23
C ASN A 166 15.55 -11.49 20.50
N LEU A 167 14.70 -11.53 19.47
CA LEU A 167 13.24 -11.57 19.63
C LEU A 167 12.80 -12.89 20.27
N LEU A 168 13.30 -14.02 19.79
CA LEU A 168 12.96 -15.34 20.32
C LEU A 168 13.44 -15.49 21.76
N GLU A 169 14.71 -15.17 22.04
CA GLU A 169 15.26 -15.19 23.41
C GLU A 169 14.44 -14.29 24.35
N GLY A 170 14.09 -13.08 23.90
CA GLY A 170 13.30 -12.14 24.70
C GLY A 170 11.87 -12.60 25.01
N ILE A 171 11.26 -13.37 24.09
CA ILE A 171 9.94 -13.99 24.29
C ILE A 171 10.04 -15.19 25.22
N GLU A 172 10.99 -16.10 24.98
CA GLU A 172 11.21 -17.32 25.79
C GLU A 172 11.51 -16.98 27.25
N GLU A 173 12.40 -16.01 27.49
CA GLU A 173 12.77 -15.57 28.83
C GLU A 173 11.76 -14.60 29.45
N SER A 174 10.71 -14.21 28.72
CA SER A 174 9.71 -13.21 29.14
C SER A 174 10.33 -11.86 29.56
N THR A 175 11.47 -11.49 28.96
CA THR A 175 12.19 -10.24 29.26
C THR A 175 11.79 -9.09 28.34
N MET A 176 11.14 -9.39 27.21
CA MET A 176 10.77 -8.41 26.20
C MET A 176 9.34 -7.88 26.39
N ASN A 177 9.21 -6.55 26.44
CA ASN A 177 7.90 -5.89 26.48
C ASN A 177 7.09 -6.20 25.21
N LEU A 178 5.80 -6.47 25.37
CA LEU A 178 4.89 -6.85 24.28
C LEU A 178 4.87 -5.85 23.12
N ASP A 179 4.77 -4.55 23.40
CA ASP A 179 4.82 -3.50 22.37
C ASP A 179 6.12 -3.53 21.56
N THR A 180 7.24 -3.89 22.22
CA THR A 180 8.55 -3.97 21.56
C THR A 180 8.63 -5.21 20.68
N ALA A 181 8.06 -6.33 21.13
CA ALA A 181 7.98 -7.55 20.33
C ALA A 181 7.11 -7.35 19.08
N ILE A 182 5.96 -6.67 19.22
CA ILE A 182 5.10 -6.28 18.10
C ILE A 182 5.86 -5.36 17.14
N ALA A 183 6.49 -4.29 17.64
CA ALA A 183 7.26 -3.36 16.82
C ALA A 183 8.40 -4.06 16.05
N THR A 184 9.11 -4.98 16.71
CA THR A 184 10.19 -5.76 16.11
C THR A 184 9.67 -6.64 14.99
N THR A 185 8.56 -7.35 15.26
CA THR A 185 7.94 -8.26 14.29
C THR A 185 7.42 -7.51 13.07
N LEU A 186 6.77 -6.36 13.25
CA LEU A 186 6.31 -5.53 12.13
C LEU A 186 7.47 -4.93 11.34
N ALA A 187 8.55 -4.49 12.00
CA ALA A 187 9.75 -4.01 11.31
C ALA A 187 10.41 -5.12 10.48
N LEU A 188 10.42 -6.36 10.97
CA LEU A 188 10.87 -7.52 10.19
C LEU A 188 9.94 -7.81 9.00
N ALA A 189 8.61 -7.70 9.17
CA ALA A 189 7.66 -7.85 8.07
C ALA A 189 7.91 -6.82 6.95
N PHE A 190 8.15 -5.55 7.29
CA PHE A 190 8.55 -4.53 6.30
C PHE A 190 9.92 -4.83 5.67
N ALA A 191 10.90 -5.26 6.46
CA ALA A 191 12.24 -5.58 5.95
C ALA A 191 12.19 -6.69 4.88
N GLU A 192 11.37 -7.72 5.09
CA GLU A 192 11.21 -8.82 4.14
C GLU A 192 10.58 -8.38 2.82
N THR A 193 9.61 -7.47 2.85
CA THR A 193 8.87 -7.09 1.65
C THR A 193 9.69 -6.20 0.70
N TRP A 194 10.79 -5.64 1.18
CA TRP A 194 11.60 -4.68 0.42
C TRP A 194 12.74 -5.30 -0.38
N ASP A 195 13.19 -6.51 -0.03
CA ASP A 195 14.16 -7.24 -0.84
C ASP A 195 13.46 -8.19 -1.83
N GLN A 196 13.91 -8.20 -3.08
CA GLN A 196 13.27 -8.99 -4.13
C GLN A 196 13.37 -10.51 -3.90
N HIS A 197 14.33 -10.97 -3.09
CA HIS A 197 14.63 -12.38 -2.88
C HIS A 197 14.10 -12.95 -1.57
N LEU A 198 13.46 -12.13 -0.74
CA LEU A 198 12.86 -12.55 0.52
C LEU A 198 11.39 -12.96 0.34
N SER A 199 10.90 -13.71 1.33
CA SER A 199 9.50 -14.11 1.53
C SER A 199 8.57 -12.90 1.65
N SER A 200 7.26 -13.12 1.52
CA SER A 200 6.26 -12.04 1.59
C SER A 200 6.01 -11.46 2.99
N GLY A 201 6.73 -11.91 4.04
CA GLY A 201 6.55 -11.43 5.41
C GLY A 201 5.32 -11.97 6.14
N ASN A 202 4.59 -12.94 5.57
CA ASN A 202 3.30 -13.40 6.11
C ASN A 202 3.44 -13.97 7.54
N ASP A 203 4.49 -14.72 7.82
CA ASP A 203 4.72 -15.32 9.14
C ASP A 203 4.87 -14.25 10.23
N HIS A 204 5.60 -13.18 9.91
CA HIS A 204 5.72 -12.02 10.79
C HIS A 204 4.39 -11.29 10.97
N ILE A 205 3.59 -11.13 9.91
CA ILE A 205 2.26 -10.50 10.01
C ILE A 205 1.33 -11.31 10.92
N GLN A 206 1.35 -12.64 10.83
CA GLN A 206 0.55 -13.51 11.68
C GLN A 206 1.06 -13.56 13.13
N GLY A 207 2.38 -13.54 13.34
CA GLY A 207 2.97 -13.40 14.67
C GLY A 207 2.55 -12.08 15.34
N ALA A 208 2.63 -10.97 14.61
CA ALA A 208 2.20 -9.65 15.11
C ALA A 208 0.72 -9.63 15.49
N ARG A 209 -0.14 -10.29 14.71
CA ARG A 209 -1.57 -10.43 14.99
C ARG A 209 -1.84 -11.06 16.36
N ALA A 210 -1.18 -12.17 16.66
CA ALA A 210 -1.35 -12.87 17.93
C ALA A 210 -0.96 -11.97 19.12
N MET A 211 0.18 -11.29 19.02
CA MET A 211 0.64 -10.36 20.05
C MET A 211 -0.27 -9.13 20.21
N ILE A 212 -0.78 -8.58 19.11
CA ILE A 212 -1.74 -7.46 19.15
C ILE A 212 -3.01 -7.88 19.88
N ASN A 213 -3.57 -9.06 19.59
CA ASN A 213 -4.76 -9.54 20.30
C ASN A 213 -4.54 -9.64 21.81
N ILE A 214 -3.35 -10.10 22.24
CA ILE A 214 -2.96 -10.11 23.66
C ILE A 214 -2.91 -8.68 24.21
N ALA A 215 -2.24 -7.76 23.52
CA ALA A 215 -2.10 -6.37 23.95
C ALA A 215 -3.47 -5.65 24.05
N LEU A 216 -4.39 -5.90 23.12
CA LEU A 216 -5.74 -5.36 23.16
C LEU A 216 -6.56 -5.92 24.33
N ASN A 217 -6.42 -7.21 24.63
CA ASN A 217 -7.07 -7.81 25.79
C ASN A 217 -6.51 -7.27 27.11
N GLN A 218 -5.20 -7.07 27.20
CA GLN A 218 -4.55 -6.42 28.35
C GLN A 218 -5.03 -4.97 28.51
N HIS A 219 -5.13 -4.20 27.41
CA HIS A 219 -5.64 -2.82 27.44
C HIS A 219 -7.09 -2.72 27.93
N LYS A 220 -7.95 -3.68 27.57
CA LYS A 220 -9.33 -3.75 28.08
C LYS A 220 -9.40 -3.98 29.59
N GLN A 221 -8.42 -4.72 30.15
CA GLN A 221 -8.34 -5.00 31.58
C GLN A 221 -7.66 -3.86 32.35
N SER A 222 -6.61 -3.28 31.77
CA SER A 222 -5.84 -2.17 32.33
C SER A 222 -5.53 -1.16 31.23
N ALA A 223 -6.31 -0.06 31.21
CA ALA A 223 -6.25 0.93 30.15
C ALA A 223 -4.88 1.62 30.09
N LEU A 224 -4.19 1.44 28.97
CA LEU A 224 -3.00 2.20 28.61
C LEU A 224 -3.37 3.67 28.39
N THR A 225 -2.43 4.56 28.66
CA THR A 225 -2.56 6.01 28.43
C THR A 225 -1.27 6.59 27.87
N GLY A 226 -1.35 7.81 27.32
CA GLY A 226 -0.19 8.55 26.84
C GLY A 226 0.60 7.80 25.75
N LEU A 227 1.92 7.70 25.94
CA LEU A 227 2.84 7.18 24.93
C LEU A 227 2.61 5.70 24.61
N ASN A 228 2.30 4.86 25.60
CA ASN A 228 2.07 3.43 25.38
C ASN A 228 0.79 3.19 24.58
N LEU A 229 -0.25 3.98 24.84
CA LEU A 229 -1.48 3.95 24.07
C LEU A 229 -1.24 4.36 22.60
N ALA A 230 -0.45 5.42 22.39
CA ALA A 230 -0.11 5.89 21.05
C ALA A 230 0.70 4.83 20.27
N ARG A 231 1.64 4.14 20.93
CA ARG A 231 2.39 3.02 20.35
C ARG A 231 1.48 1.88 19.96
N LEU A 232 0.63 1.41 20.87
CA LEU A 232 -0.30 0.32 20.59
C LEU A 232 -1.25 0.68 19.43
N LYS A 233 -1.79 1.90 19.40
CA LYS A 233 -2.63 2.40 18.29
C LYS A 233 -1.89 2.35 16.96
N PHE A 234 -0.66 2.86 16.92
CA PHE A 234 0.14 2.86 15.71
C PHE A 234 0.48 1.44 15.24
N LEU A 235 0.92 0.57 16.14
CA LEU A 235 1.28 -0.81 15.83
C LEU A 235 0.06 -1.62 15.34
N ALA A 236 -1.10 -1.42 15.95
CA ALA A 236 -2.37 -1.96 15.49
C ALA A 236 -2.69 -1.54 14.06
N ASN A 237 -2.63 -0.25 13.75
CA ASN A 237 -2.90 0.28 12.41
C ASN A 237 -1.88 -0.24 11.38
N ALA A 238 -0.61 -0.34 11.75
CA ALA A 238 0.44 -0.85 10.88
C ALA A 238 0.26 -2.34 10.57
N TRP A 239 -0.12 -3.14 11.56
CA TRP A 239 -0.48 -4.54 11.34
C TRP A 239 -1.67 -4.66 10.38
N VAL A 240 -2.76 -3.94 10.63
CA VAL A 240 -3.94 -3.92 9.76
C VAL A 240 -3.57 -3.66 8.31
N TYR A 241 -2.74 -2.64 8.09
CA TYR A 241 -2.34 -2.24 6.76
C TYR A 241 -1.65 -3.39 6.03
N LEU A 242 -0.65 -4.02 6.66
CA LEU A 242 0.07 -5.16 6.09
C LEU A 242 -0.84 -6.38 5.90
N ASP A 243 -1.67 -6.67 6.90
CA ASP A 243 -2.57 -7.82 6.96
C ASP A 243 -3.69 -7.75 5.91
N VAL A 244 -4.28 -6.56 5.69
CA VAL A 244 -5.29 -6.36 4.63
C VAL A 244 -4.66 -6.46 3.24
N LEU A 245 -3.44 -5.98 3.04
CA LEU A 245 -2.79 -5.99 1.74
C LEU A 245 -2.17 -7.35 1.38
N SER A 246 -1.74 -8.14 2.37
CA SER A 246 -1.35 -9.56 2.16
C SER A 246 -2.56 -10.40 1.77
N ARG A 247 -3.69 -10.18 2.44
CA ARG A 247 -5.08 -10.25 1.92
C ARG A 247 -5.23 -10.43 0.42
N VAL A 248 -4.96 -9.34 -0.26
CA VAL A 248 -5.28 -9.14 -1.66
C VAL A 248 -4.50 -10.12 -2.53
N THR A 249 -3.24 -10.40 -2.20
CA THR A 249 -2.31 -11.12 -3.07
C THR A 249 -2.08 -12.58 -2.71
N THR A 250 -2.22 -12.98 -1.44
CA THR A 250 -2.00 -14.38 -1.05
C THR A 250 -3.23 -15.23 -1.37
N ALA A 251 -2.99 -16.43 -1.91
CA ALA A 251 -4.03 -17.44 -2.13
C ALA A 251 -4.23 -18.39 -0.92
N ASP A 252 -3.60 -18.08 0.22
CA ASP A 252 -3.32 -18.99 1.34
C ASP A 252 -4.54 -19.54 2.07
N GLU A 253 -4.45 -20.79 2.51
CA GLU A 253 -5.54 -21.64 3.01
C GLU A 253 -6.31 -21.10 4.21
N ASP A 254 -5.78 -20.11 4.94
CA ASP A 254 -6.38 -19.59 6.15
C ASP A 254 -7.81 -19.05 5.90
N THR A 255 -8.80 -19.81 6.38
CA THR A 255 -10.24 -19.55 6.24
C THR A 255 -10.82 -18.86 7.46
N SER A 256 -10.00 -18.36 8.39
CA SER A 256 -10.54 -17.85 9.64
C SER A 256 -11.48 -16.65 9.40
N ASP A 257 -12.72 -16.79 9.86
CA ASP A 257 -13.76 -15.74 9.84
C ASP A 257 -13.47 -14.64 10.88
N ASP A 258 -12.26 -14.63 11.46
CA ASP A 258 -11.82 -13.67 12.48
C ASP A 258 -11.88 -12.21 12.02
N TYR A 259 -12.07 -11.97 10.73
CA TYR A 259 -12.28 -10.62 10.22
C TYR A 259 -13.61 -10.02 10.68
N ASP A 260 -14.64 -10.81 11.00
CA ASP A 260 -15.84 -10.23 11.63
C ASP A 260 -15.48 -9.59 12.99
N ASN A 261 -14.50 -10.15 13.71
CA ASN A 261 -13.94 -9.50 14.90
C ASN A 261 -13.17 -8.23 14.53
N LEU A 262 -12.39 -8.25 13.44
CA LEU A 262 -11.70 -7.05 12.98
C LEU A 262 -12.69 -5.96 12.52
N TYR A 263 -13.78 -6.28 11.84
CA TYR A 263 -14.82 -5.33 11.46
C TYR A 263 -15.55 -4.76 12.68
N CYS A 264 -15.88 -5.60 13.67
CA CYS A 264 -16.47 -5.15 14.94
C CYS A 264 -15.62 -4.05 15.59
N LEU A 265 -14.31 -4.19 15.50
CA LEU A 265 -13.36 -3.25 16.05
C LEU A 265 -13.19 -1.91 15.25
N TYR A 266 -13.80 -1.79 14.08
CA TYR A 266 -13.82 -0.57 13.25
C TYR A 266 -15.22 0.03 13.17
N SER A 267 -16.17 -0.56 13.92
CA SER A 267 -17.49 0.00 14.05
C SER A 267 -17.35 1.37 14.72
N THR A 268 -18.05 2.36 14.17
CA THR A 268 -18.15 3.68 14.79
C THR A 268 -18.67 3.52 16.21
N PRO A 269 -18.01 4.07 17.24
CA PRO A 269 -18.55 4.04 18.59
C PRO A 269 -19.95 4.64 18.63
N ASP A 270 -20.83 4.07 19.45
CA ASP A 270 -22.18 4.58 19.72
C ASP A 270 -22.17 6.05 20.24
N SER A 271 -21.01 6.54 20.70
CA SER A 271 -20.74 7.95 21.00
C SER A 271 -19.39 8.36 20.42
N PRO A 272 -19.35 9.08 19.28
CA PRO A 272 -18.10 9.60 18.75
C PRO A 272 -17.47 10.56 19.76
N GLN A 273 -16.29 10.19 20.27
CA GLN A 273 -15.50 11.05 21.13
C GLN A 273 -15.12 12.29 20.31
N ILE A 274 -15.65 13.44 20.71
CA ILE A 274 -15.27 14.72 20.12
C ILE A 274 -13.87 15.04 20.63
N GLY A 275 -12.90 15.04 19.73
CA GLY A 275 -11.51 15.36 20.07
C GLY A 275 -11.37 16.81 20.56
N PRO A 276 -10.18 17.19 21.06
CA PRO A 276 -9.90 18.58 21.46
C PRO A 276 -10.19 19.61 20.36
N SER A 277 -10.13 19.18 19.10
CA SER A 277 -10.44 19.95 17.90
C SER A 277 -11.94 20.22 17.68
N GLY A 278 -12.82 19.69 18.53
CA GLY A 278 -14.27 19.86 18.39
C GLY A 278 -14.91 19.02 17.27
N HIS A 279 -14.13 18.14 16.62
CA HIS A 279 -14.59 17.26 15.54
C HIS A 279 -14.50 15.79 15.97
N ALA A 280 -15.39 14.96 15.43
CA ALA A 280 -15.31 13.52 15.59
C ALA A 280 -14.10 12.98 14.80
N GLY A 281 -13.30 12.13 15.44
CA GLY A 281 -12.21 11.42 14.77
C GLY A 281 -12.70 10.33 13.81
N PHE A 282 -11.78 9.71 13.09
CA PHE A 282 -12.04 8.55 12.24
C PHE A 282 -10.96 7.47 12.39
N GLY A 283 -11.33 6.21 12.20
CA GLY A 283 -10.41 5.08 12.26
C GLY A 283 -10.86 3.99 13.22
N ILE A 284 -9.88 3.25 13.73
CA ILE A 284 -10.09 2.05 14.52
C ILE A 284 -10.52 2.39 15.95
N ASP A 285 -11.61 1.77 16.43
CA ASP A 285 -12.04 1.84 17.83
C ASP A 285 -11.76 0.52 18.56
N PHE A 286 -10.52 0.34 19.00
CA PHE A 286 -10.12 -0.78 19.86
C PHE A 286 -10.35 -0.47 21.36
N GLY A 287 -11.30 0.41 21.70
CA GLY A 287 -11.32 1.08 23.01
C GLY A 287 -10.18 2.10 23.11
N LEU A 288 -9.84 2.71 21.97
CA LEU A 288 -8.76 3.69 21.81
C LEU A 288 -9.37 5.02 21.37
N PRO A 289 -8.82 6.18 21.81
CA PRO A 289 -9.26 7.47 21.32
C PRO A 289 -9.10 7.58 19.79
N ILE A 290 -10.21 7.87 19.12
CA ILE A 290 -10.24 8.17 17.70
C ILE A 290 -9.99 9.67 17.53
N ASP A 291 -9.03 10.04 16.69
CA ASP A 291 -8.66 11.41 16.38
C ASP A 291 -8.94 11.75 14.91
N SER A 292 -8.89 13.03 14.58
CA SER A 292 -9.10 13.54 13.21
C SER A 292 -7.82 13.52 12.37
N ASN A 293 -6.80 12.78 12.79
CA ASN A 293 -5.50 12.75 12.14
C ASN A 293 -5.47 11.73 10.99
N LEU A 294 -4.72 12.06 9.93
CA LEU A 294 -4.38 11.08 8.91
C LEU A 294 -3.62 9.90 9.52
N ASP A 295 -3.97 8.69 9.10
CA ASP A 295 -3.17 7.51 9.40
C ASP A 295 -1.86 7.52 8.58
N PRO A 296 -0.71 7.18 9.19
CA PRO A 296 0.59 7.12 8.51
C PRO A 296 0.64 6.22 7.27
N LEU A 297 -0.11 5.12 7.22
CA LEU A 297 -0.04 4.10 6.18
C LEU A 297 -1.33 4.03 5.34
N MET A 298 -2.46 4.43 5.91
CA MET A 298 -3.78 4.35 5.27
C MET A 298 -4.35 5.73 4.89
N GLY A 299 -3.72 6.82 5.34
CA GLY A 299 -4.24 8.18 5.16
C GLY A 299 -5.62 8.35 5.78
N CYS A 300 -6.59 8.83 5.00
CA CYS A 300 -7.97 8.98 5.46
C CYS A 300 -8.85 7.76 5.13
N ALA A 301 -8.27 6.67 4.65
CA ALA A 301 -8.98 5.47 4.24
C ALA A 301 -9.03 4.38 5.32
N SER A 302 -8.65 4.68 6.57
CA SER A 302 -8.56 3.67 7.64
C SER A 302 -9.86 2.87 7.86
N THR A 303 -11.03 3.49 7.71
CA THR A 303 -12.34 2.81 7.80
C THR A 303 -12.72 2.04 6.52
N LEU A 304 -12.01 2.26 5.41
CA LEU A 304 -12.20 1.52 4.16
C LEU A 304 -11.42 0.20 4.18
N PHE A 305 -10.25 0.15 4.81
CA PHE A 305 -9.39 -1.05 4.86
C PHE A 305 -10.14 -2.32 5.31
N PRO A 306 -11.09 -2.26 6.24
CA PRO A 306 -11.92 -3.41 6.53
C PRO A 306 -12.79 -3.93 5.42
N LEU A 307 -13.33 -3.04 4.60
CA LEU A 307 -14.09 -3.44 3.42
C LEU A 307 -13.16 -4.07 2.37
N ILE A 308 -11.92 -3.58 2.25
CA ILE A 308 -10.88 -4.18 1.40
C ILE A 308 -10.56 -5.61 1.88
N GLY A 309 -10.34 -5.80 3.18
CA GLY A 309 -10.07 -7.11 3.79
C GLY A 309 -11.21 -8.11 3.59
N ARG A 310 -12.46 -7.71 3.88
CA ARG A 310 -13.66 -8.55 3.63
C ARG A 310 -13.81 -8.92 2.16
N THR A 311 -13.52 -7.97 1.26
CA THR A 311 -13.52 -8.20 -0.19
C THR A 311 -12.46 -9.22 -0.58
N ALA A 312 -11.21 -9.08 -0.12
CA ALA A 312 -10.14 -10.03 -0.40
C ALA A 312 -10.47 -11.45 0.08
N ASN A 313 -11.05 -11.60 1.28
CA ASN A 313 -11.48 -12.89 1.82
C ASN A 313 -12.59 -13.55 1.00
N LEU A 314 -13.61 -12.79 0.61
CA LEU A 314 -14.64 -13.30 -0.29
C LEU A 314 -14.02 -13.76 -1.61
N ILE A 315 -13.09 -13.00 -2.17
CA ILE A 315 -12.43 -13.31 -3.44
C ILE A 315 -11.56 -14.56 -3.32
N ARG A 316 -10.89 -14.81 -2.18
CA ARG A 316 -10.18 -16.07 -1.91
C ARG A 316 -11.14 -17.26 -1.92
N ARG A 317 -12.31 -17.13 -1.30
CA ARG A 317 -13.36 -18.18 -1.32
C ARG A 317 -13.88 -18.42 -2.73
N VAL A 318 -14.08 -17.35 -3.51
CA VAL A 318 -14.42 -17.43 -4.93
C VAL A 318 -13.32 -18.17 -5.69
N TYR A 319 -12.06 -17.78 -5.55
CA TYR A 319 -10.94 -18.38 -6.26
C TYR A 319 -10.83 -19.90 -6.04
N ARG A 320 -11.13 -20.39 -4.83
CA ARG A 320 -11.11 -21.83 -4.49
C ARG A 320 -12.35 -22.60 -4.94
N ALA A 321 -13.51 -21.93 -4.98
CA ALA A 321 -14.76 -22.59 -5.33
C ALA A 321 -14.84 -22.87 -6.84
N GLU A 322 -15.44 -24.00 -7.21
CA GLU A 322 -15.69 -24.35 -8.62
C GLU A 322 -16.67 -23.39 -9.31
N SER A 323 -17.60 -22.82 -8.55
CA SER A 323 -18.60 -21.87 -9.03
C SER A 323 -18.98 -20.85 -7.96
N ASN A 324 -19.57 -19.73 -8.38
CA ASN A 324 -20.04 -18.68 -7.50
C ASN A 324 -21.40 -19.07 -6.92
N SER A 325 -21.44 -19.34 -5.62
CA SER A 325 -22.68 -19.74 -4.93
C SER A 325 -23.58 -18.52 -4.62
N PRO A 326 -24.91 -18.69 -4.49
CA PRO A 326 -25.81 -17.59 -4.14
C PRO A 326 -25.42 -16.84 -2.85
N PRO A 327 -24.95 -17.50 -1.77
CA PRO A 327 -24.44 -16.78 -0.60
C PRO A 327 -23.22 -15.90 -0.89
N MET A 328 -22.29 -16.34 -1.74
CA MET A 328 -21.14 -15.52 -2.15
C MET A 328 -21.60 -14.28 -2.92
N ILE A 329 -22.54 -14.45 -3.85
CA ILE A 329 -23.11 -13.33 -4.63
C ILE A 329 -23.83 -12.35 -3.70
N SER A 330 -24.62 -12.86 -2.74
CA SER A 330 -25.31 -12.01 -1.75
C SER A 330 -24.34 -11.21 -0.89
N GLN A 331 -23.28 -11.85 -0.37
CA GLN A 331 -22.23 -11.18 0.40
C GLN A 331 -21.50 -10.12 -0.44
N ALA A 332 -21.29 -10.40 -1.72
CA ALA A 332 -20.67 -9.47 -2.63
C ALA A 332 -21.54 -8.23 -2.91
N MET A 333 -22.86 -8.42 -3.04
CA MET A 333 -23.79 -7.30 -3.20
C MET A 333 -23.82 -6.40 -1.96
N GLU A 334 -23.73 -6.99 -0.76
CA GLU A 334 -23.61 -6.23 0.50
C GLU A 334 -22.30 -5.42 0.53
N LEU A 335 -21.16 -6.06 0.24
CA LEU A 335 -19.86 -5.39 0.16
C LEU A 335 -19.84 -4.28 -0.87
N LYS A 336 -20.42 -4.52 -2.05
CA LYS A 336 -20.58 -3.51 -3.10
C LYS A 336 -21.35 -2.30 -2.58
N LEU A 337 -22.49 -2.51 -1.92
CA LEU A 337 -23.29 -1.43 -1.35
C LEU A 337 -22.47 -0.63 -0.33
N MET A 338 -21.80 -1.31 0.60
CA MET A 338 -20.96 -0.64 1.61
C MET A 338 -19.82 0.18 0.98
N LEU A 339 -19.17 -0.34 -0.07
CA LEU A 339 -18.11 0.38 -0.82
C LEU A 339 -18.65 1.55 -1.65
N GLU A 340 -19.89 1.46 -2.15
CA GLU A 340 -20.54 2.54 -2.90
C GLU A 340 -21.02 3.66 -1.98
N THR A 341 -21.45 3.34 -0.76
CA THR A 341 -21.92 4.30 0.24
C THR A 341 -20.84 4.78 1.21
N TRP A 342 -19.64 4.20 1.16
CA TRP A 342 -18.53 4.67 1.98
C TRP A 342 -18.16 6.10 1.58
N GLU A 343 -18.00 6.95 2.58
CA GLU A 343 -17.57 8.34 2.43
C GLU A 343 -16.30 8.59 3.26
N PRO A 344 -15.38 9.42 2.77
CA PRO A 344 -14.22 9.82 3.56
C PRO A 344 -14.65 10.66 4.77
N PRO A 345 -13.78 10.78 5.79
CA PRO A 345 -14.04 11.60 6.97
C PRO A 345 -14.40 13.04 6.61
N ALA A 346 -15.43 13.59 7.27
CA ALA A 346 -15.90 14.96 7.03
C ALA A 346 -14.87 16.03 7.41
N PHE A 347 -14.03 15.74 8.39
CA PHE A 347 -12.96 16.62 8.85
C PHE A 347 -11.67 15.82 9.04
N ILE A 348 -10.56 16.38 8.56
CA ILE A 348 -9.21 15.84 8.70
C ILE A 348 -8.34 17.01 9.14
N GLU A 349 -7.61 16.81 10.23
CA GLU A 349 -6.63 17.77 10.70
C GLU A 349 -5.46 17.85 9.70
N PRO A 350 -5.13 19.05 9.19
CA PRO A 350 -4.01 19.20 8.26
C PRO A 350 -2.70 18.74 8.91
N PRO A 351 -1.91 17.87 8.26
CA PRO A 351 -0.62 17.47 8.79
C PRO A 351 0.39 18.62 8.76
N GLU A 352 1.42 18.53 9.60
CA GLU A 352 2.54 19.48 9.63
C GLU A 352 3.37 19.43 8.34
N ASP A 353 3.52 18.25 7.74
CA ASP A 353 4.25 18.06 6.48
C ASP A 353 3.54 18.78 5.31
N PRO A 354 4.13 19.84 4.72
CA PRO A 354 3.51 20.57 3.62
C PRO A 354 3.38 19.76 2.33
N THR A 355 4.10 18.63 2.23
CA THR A 355 4.01 17.71 1.09
C THR A 355 2.92 16.65 1.25
N CYS A 356 2.22 16.63 2.40
CA CYS A 356 1.07 15.79 2.68
C CYS A 356 -0.23 16.63 2.66
N ASP A 357 -0.81 16.86 1.48
CA ASP A 357 -2.08 17.60 1.36
C ASP A 357 -3.27 16.65 1.63
N VAL A 358 -4.20 17.08 2.48
CA VAL A 358 -5.46 16.38 2.79
C VAL A 358 -6.23 16.02 1.51
N ARG A 359 -6.23 16.90 0.51
CA ARG A 359 -6.88 16.62 -0.78
C ARG A 359 -6.22 15.44 -1.48
N HIS A 360 -4.90 15.31 -1.45
CA HIS A 360 -4.22 14.16 -2.04
C HIS A 360 -4.56 12.86 -1.29
N ALA A 361 -4.72 12.92 0.04
CA ALA A 361 -5.19 11.79 0.83
C ALA A 361 -6.62 11.38 0.43
N LEU A 362 -7.54 12.33 0.26
CA LEU A 362 -8.91 12.09 -0.20
C LEU A 362 -8.95 11.46 -1.60
N GLN A 363 -8.16 11.97 -2.55
CA GLN A 363 -8.08 11.38 -3.89
C GLN A 363 -7.52 9.95 -3.86
N THR A 364 -6.54 9.70 -2.99
CA THR A 364 -5.97 8.35 -2.79
C THR A 364 -6.99 7.40 -2.17
N ALA A 365 -7.81 7.86 -1.22
CA ALA A 365 -8.87 7.05 -0.63
C ALA A 365 -9.96 6.67 -1.65
N GLU A 366 -10.34 7.59 -2.54
CA GLU A 366 -11.23 7.25 -3.66
C GLU A 366 -10.59 6.24 -4.63
N ALA A 367 -9.28 6.35 -4.88
CA ALA A 367 -8.56 5.38 -5.69
C ALA A 367 -8.60 3.97 -5.05
N TYR A 368 -8.42 3.86 -3.73
CA TYR A 368 -8.59 2.59 -3.01
C TYR A 368 -10.00 2.03 -3.15
N ARG A 369 -11.02 2.87 -3.00
CA ARG A 369 -12.43 2.46 -3.10
C ARG A 369 -12.76 1.90 -4.48
N TRP A 370 -12.37 2.60 -5.54
CA TRP A 370 -12.57 2.13 -6.92
C TRP A 370 -11.72 0.90 -7.26
N ALA A 371 -10.50 0.79 -6.74
CA ALA A 371 -9.68 -0.41 -6.92
C ALA A 371 -10.29 -1.65 -6.26
N THR A 372 -10.95 -1.46 -5.11
CA THR A 372 -11.65 -2.52 -4.39
C THR A 372 -12.93 -2.96 -5.11
N LEU A 373 -13.72 -2.01 -5.62
CA LEU A 373 -14.88 -2.29 -6.48
C LEU A 373 -14.47 -3.04 -7.76
N LEU A 374 -13.38 -2.62 -8.39
CA LEU A 374 -12.79 -3.32 -9.53
C LEU A 374 -12.44 -4.76 -9.17
N TYR A 375 -11.76 -4.97 -8.04
CA TYR A 375 -11.36 -6.31 -7.62
C TYR A 375 -12.56 -7.22 -7.38
N LEU A 376 -13.59 -6.71 -6.70
CA LEU A 376 -14.84 -7.42 -6.42
C LEU A 376 -15.53 -7.87 -7.73
N HIS A 377 -15.64 -6.96 -8.71
CA HIS A 377 -16.27 -7.25 -9.99
C HIS A 377 -15.43 -8.20 -10.88
N GLN A 378 -14.09 -8.15 -10.79
CA GLN A 378 -13.21 -9.12 -11.46
C GLN A 378 -13.42 -10.55 -10.93
N ALA A 379 -13.80 -10.71 -9.66
CA ALA A 379 -14.07 -12.02 -9.06
C ALA A 379 -15.49 -12.52 -9.33
N LEU A 380 -16.47 -11.62 -9.28
CA LEU A 380 -17.89 -11.92 -9.32
C LEU A 380 -18.58 -11.05 -10.40
N PRO A 381 -18.39 -11.37 -11.69
CA PRO A 381 -19.02 -10.63 -12.79
C PRO A 381 -20.56 -10.79 -12.84
N GLU A 382 -21.14 -11.66 -12.01
CA GLU A 382 -22.59 -11.84 -11.88
C GLU A 382 -23.28 -10.69 -11.14
N ILE A 383 -22.52 -9.89 -10.38
CA ILE A 383 -23.08 -8.76 -9.63
C ILE A 383 -23.47 -7.66 -10.62
N PRO A 384 -24.69 -7.08 -10.52
CA PRO A 384 -25.09 -5.99 -11.40
C PRO A 384 -24.20 -4.78 -11.23
N GLU A 385 -23.60 -4.34 -12.33
CA GLU A 385 -22.71 -3.18 -12.36
C GLU A 385 -22.98 -2.32 -13.59
N ARG A 386 -22.88 -1.00 -13.42
CA ARG A 386 -23.13 -0.04 -14.50
C ARG A 386 -21.88 0.25 -15.33
N LEU A 387 -20.71 0.05 -14.74
CA LEU A 387 -19.42 0.36 -15.32
C LEU A 387 -18.68 -0.92 -15.68
N SER A 388 -17.94 -0.91 -16.80
CA SER A 388 -17.04 -2.02 -17.10
C SER A 388 -15.82 -2.02 -16.18
N THR A 389 -15.11 -3.14 -16.08
CA THR A 389 -13.83 -3.22 -15.35
C THR A 389 -12.82 -2.20 -15.88
N ALA A 390 -12.79 -1.98 -17.19
CA ALA A 390 -11.96 -0.95 -17.82
C ALA A 390 -12.34 0.47 -17.37
N ASP A 391 -13.64 0.77 -17.27
CA ASP A 391 -14.11 2.08 -16.79
C ASP A 391 -13.78 2.31 -15.31
N MET A 392 -13.89 1.27 -14.48
CA MET A 392 -13.47 1.32 -13.07
C MET A 392 -11.96 1.55 -12.95
N ALA A 393 -11.15 0.81 -13.71
CA ALA A 393 -9.70 1.01 -13.76
C ALA A 393 -9.37 2.45 -14.19
N LYS A 394 -10.07 2.98 -15.20
CA LYS A 394 -9.89 4.37 -15.62
C LYS A 394 -10.21 5.37 -14.51
N LYS A 395 -11.27 5.13 -13.71
CA LYS A 395 -11.56 5.97 -12.54
C LYS A 395 -10.41 5.97 -11.53
N VAL A 396 -9.86 4.80 -11.20
CA VAL A 396 -8.70 4.70 -10.31
C VAL A 396 -7.54 5.54 -10.86
N LEU A 397 -7.20 5.39 -12.14
CA LEU A 397 -6.12 6.15 -12.78
C LEU A 397 -6.38 7.66 -12.75
N VAL A 398 -7.63 8.10 -12.95
CA VAL A 398 -8.00 9.53 -12.86
C VAL A 398 -7.75 10.08 -11.46
N PHE A 399 -8.15 9.37 -10.39
CA PHE A 399 -7.86 9.79 -9.02
C PHE A 399 -6.37 9.81 -8.71
N LEU A 400 -5.60 8.81 -9.17
CA LEU A 400 -4.15 8.81 -8.98
C LEU A 400 -3.45 9.93 -9.77
N ALA A 401 -3.98 10.31 -10.93
CA ALA A 401 -3.44 11.38 -11.76
C ALA A 401 -3.62 12.79 -11.18
N THR A 402 -4.60 13.00 -10.28
CA THR A 402 -4.75 14.28 -9.58
C THR A 402 -3.75 14.46 -8.44
N VAL A 403 -3.01 13.41 -8.06
CA VAL A 403 -2.00 13.46 -7.00
C VAL A 403 -0.60 13.66 -7.60
N PRO A 404 0.05 14.81 -7.36
CA PRO A 404 1.40 15.09 -7.86
C PRO A 404 2.43 14.08 -7.35
N LEU A 405 3.46 13.80 -8.16
CA LEU A 405 4.55 12.89 -7.78
C LEU A 405 5.34 13.34 -6.54
N ALA A 406 5.32 14.63 -6.22
CA ALA A 406 5.94 15.18 -5.02
C ALA A 406 5.15 14.88 -3.74
N SER A 407 3.85 14.60 -3.84
CA SER A 407 2.98 14.33 -2.70
C SER A 407 3.42 13.10 -1.92
N ARG A 408 3.36 13.13 -0.59
CA ARG A 408 3.68 11.96 0.25
C ARG A 408 2.77 10.77 0.01
N CYS A 409 1.50 11.01 -0.34
CA CYS A 409 0.52 9.95 -0.59
C CYS A 409 0.95 8.98 -1.70
N VAL A 410 1.92 9.35 -2.54
CA VAL A 410 2.49 8.45 -3.56
C VAL A 410 3.02 7.15 -2.96
N ILE A 411 3.53 7.16 -1.71
CA ILE A 411 4.08 5.94 -1.09
C ILE A 411 3.00 4.88 -0.80
N ILE A 412 1.73 5.28 -0.76
CA ILE A 412 0.57 4.40 -0.52
C ILE A 412 -0.26 4.19 -1.81
N HIS A 413 0.34 4.35 -2.99
CA HIS A 413 -0.33 4.16 -4.29
C HIS A 413 -0.17 2.76 -4.88
N VAL A 414 0.63 1.88 -4.26
CA VAL A 414 1.02 0.57 -4.81
C VAL A 414 -0.21 -0.28 -5.12
N TYR A 415 -1.09 -0.52 -4.15
CA TYR A 415 -2.32 -1.30 -4.32
C TYR A 415 -3.24 -0.76 -5.46
N PRO A 416 -3.73 0.49 -5.44
CA PRO A 416 -4.67 0.96 -6.44
C PRO A 416 -4.04 1.06 -7.83
N LEU A 417 -2.76 1.45 -7.93
CA LEU A 417 -2.05 1.49 -9.21
C LEU A 417 -1.87 0.09 -9.80
N PHE A 418 -1.56 -0.91 -8.97
CA PHE A 418 -1.43 -2.29 -9.41
C PHE A 418 -2.76 -2.85 -9.95
N MET A 419 -3.86 -2.65 -9.22
CA MET A 419 -5.19 -3.13 -9.63
C MET A 419 -5.63 -2.54 -10.96
N ALA A 420 -5.54 -1.21 -11.10
CA ALA A 420 -5.90 -0.53 -12.34
C ALA A 420 -4.91 -0.83 -13.47
N GLY A 421 -3.62 -0.95 -13.15
CA GLY A 421 -2.55 -1.23 -14.09
C GLY A 421 -2.70 -2.59 -14.76
N CYS A 422 -3.01 -3.64 -13.99
CA CYS A 422 -3.26 -4.98 -14.54
C CYS A 422 -4.48 -5.01 -15.47
N GLU A 423 -5.46 -4.13 -15.26
CA GLU A 423 -6.65 -4.03 -16.10
C GLU A 423 -6.46 -3.14 -17.34
N ALA A 424 -5.39 -2.34 -17.39
CA ALA A 424 -5.14 -1.40 -18.48
C ALA A 424 -4.87 -2.08 -19.83
N ASP A 425 -5.58 -1.63 -20.86
CA ASP A 425 -5.48 -2.16 -22.22
C ASP A 425 -5.01 -1.12 -23.25
N VAL A 426 -5.31 0.16 -23.00
CA VAL A 426 -4.98 1.25 -23.91
C VAL A 426 -3.50 1.61 -23.75
N GLU A 427 -2.77 1.72 -24.86
CA GLU A 427 -1.33 1.99 -24.84
C GLU A 427 -0.97 3.31 -24.14
N GLU A 428 -1.79 4.35 -24.30
CA GLU A 428 -1.62 5.62 -23.58
C GLU A 428 -1.68 5.43 -22.06
N ASP A 429 -2.64 4.63 -21.58
CA ASP A 429 -2.79 4.33 -20.16
C ASP A 429 -1.61 3.49 -19.67
N ARG A 430 -1.19 2.47 -20.43
CA ARG A 430 -0.01 1.65 -20.11
C ARG A 430 1.25 2.50 -19.99
N GLN A 431 1.47 3.45 -20.90
CA GLN A 431 2.62 4.35 -20.86
C GLN A 431 2.58 5.29 -19.64
N TRP A 432 1.39 5.83 -19.30
CA TRP A 432 1.21 6.63 -18.09
C TRP A 432 1.52 5.82 -16.83
N ILE A 433 1.00 4.58 -16.75
CA ILE A 433 1.22 3.66 -15.63
C ILE A 433 2.71 3.33 -15.48
N LYS A 434 3.41 2.97 -16.57
CA LYS A 434 4.86 2.71 -16.55
C LYS A 434 5.65 3.92 -16.04
N SER A 435 5.29 5.12 -16.50
CA SER A 435 5.95 6.36 -16.09
C SER A 435 5.72 6.63 -14.60
N ARG A 436 4.51 6.35 -14.10
CA ARG A 436 4.16 6.48 -12.68
C ARG A 436 4.94 5.49 -11.81
N TRP A 437 5.00 4.21 -12.22
CA TRP A 437 5.80 3.19 -11.54
C TRP A 437 7.30 3.53 -11.52
N ALA A 438 7.86 4.03 -12.63
CA ALA A 438 9.25 4.44 -12.68
C ALA A 438 9.56 5.56 -11.66
N ALA A 439 8.68 6.55 -11.55
CA ALA A 439 8.82 7.62 -10.57
C ALA A 439 8.66 7.10 -9.12
N MET A 440 7.74 6.17 -8.87
CA MET A 440 7.59 5.51 -7.56
C MET A 440 8.83 4.67 -7.22
N SER A 441 9.36 3.88 -8.14
CA SER A 441 10.58 3.06 -7.96
C SER A 441 11.78 3.94 -7.62
N GLN A 442 11.93 5.08 -8.29
CA GLN A 442 13.00 6.05 -7.99
C GLN A 442 12.87 6.67 -6.58
N ARG A 443 11.63 6.95 -6.15
CA ARG A 443 11.35 7.59 -4.86
C ARG A 443 11.46 6.63 -3.69
N MET A 444 10.83 5.45 -3.80
CA MET A 444 10.69 4.51 -2.69
C MET A 444 11.82 3.50 -2.62
N ARG A 445 12.47 3.18 -3.75
CA ARG A 445 13.66 2.30 -3.82
C ARG A 445 13.47 0.91 -3.19
N ILE A 446 12.24 0.43 -3.12
CA ILE A 446 11.89 -0.89 -2.60
C ILE A 446 11.63 -1.88 -3.75
N GLY A 447 12.08 -3.12 -3.58
CA GLY A 447 12.01 -4.15 -4.62
C GLY A 447 10.60 -4.58 -4.99
N ILE A 448 9.62 -4.33 -4.12
CA ILE A 448 8.23 -4.68 -4.36
C ILE A 448 7.61 -3.97 -5.56
N ILE A 449 8.05 -2.74 -5.83
CA ILE A 449 7.58 -1.98 -6.99
C ILE A 449 7.98 -2.69 -8.28
N ASP A 450 9.21 -3.19 -8.33
CA ASP A 450 9.73 -3.87 -9.52
C ASP A 450 8.95 -5.19 -9.73
N LYS A 451 8.68 -5.96 -8.67
CA LYS A 451 7.82 -7.16 -8.73
C LYS A 451 6.40 -6.85 -9.24
N CYS A 452 5.79 -5.76 -8.77
CA CYS A 452 4.48 -5.30 -9.25
C CYS A 452 4.48 -5.01 -10.75
N VAL A 453 5.55 -4.37 -11.25
CA VAL A 453 5.71 -4.09 -12.68
C VAL A 453 5.86 -5.37 -13.48
N ASP A 454 6.69 -6.32 -13.01
CA ASP A 454 6.90 -7.62 -13.69
C ASP A 454 5.58 -8.40 -13.84
N VAL A 455 4.78 -8.49 -12.77
CA VAL A 455 3.46 -9.14 -12.80
C VAL A 455 2.53 -8.45 -13.81
N MET A 456 2.47 -7.12 -13.76
CA MET A 456 1.60 -6.32 -14.63
C MET A 456 1.98 -6.47 -16.11
N GLU A 457 3.27 -6.39 -16.44
CA GLU A 457 3.74 -6.53 -17.82
C GLU A 457 3.50 -7.95 -18.36
N GLU A 458 3.65 -8.98 -17.53
CA GLU A 458 3.32 -10.35 -17.91
C GLU A 458 1.80 -10.54 -18.14
N VAL A 459 0.95 -9.91 -17.33
CA VAL A 459 -0.51 -9.89 -17.57
C VAL A 459 -0.81 -9.27 -18.93
N TRP A 460 -0.22 -8.12 -19.24
CA TRP A 460 -0.37 -7.47 -20.54
C TRP A 460 0.09 -8.37 -21.68
N ARG A 461 1.28 -8.97 -21.56
CA ARG A 461 1.83 -9.89 -22.56
C ARG A 461 0.88 -11.06 -22.84
N ARG A 462 0.35 -11.71 -21.80
CA ARG A 462 -0.61 -12.84 -21.95
C ARG A 462 -1.94 -12.41 -22.56
N ARG A 463 -2.47 -11.25 -22.16
CA ARG A 463 -3.72 -10.70 -22.69
C ARG A 463 -3.58 -10.31 -24.16
N ASP A 464 -2.46 -9.71 -24.55
CA ASP A 464 -2.16 -9.31 -25.93
C ASP A 464 -1.94 -10.54 -26.82
N GLU A 465 -1.21 -11.55 -26.35
CA GLU A 465 -1.05 -12.83 -27.03
C GLU A 465 -2.39 -13.54 -27.25
N TYR A 466 -3.26 -13.53 -26.24
CA TYR A 466 -4.61 -14.09 -26.35
C TYR A 466 -5.45 -13.35 -27.40
N LYS A 467 -5.45 -12.01 -27.38
CA LYS A 467 -6.15 -11.18 -28.38
C LYS A 467 -5.62 -11.47 -29.79
N ASN A 468 -4.31 -11.52 -29.96
CA ASN A 468 -3.67 -11.77 -31.24
C ASN A 468 -3.90 -13.20 -31.76
N LYS A 469 -4.10 -14.20 -30.90
CA LYS A 469 -4.41 -15.58 -31.34
C LYS A 469 -5.90 -15.79 -31.61
N VAL A 470 -6.79 -15.14 -30.85
CA VAL A 470 -8.24 -15.41 -30.90
C VAL A 470 -8.99 -14.47 -31.87
N LEU A 471 -8.54 -13.23 -32.05
CA LEU A 471 -9.18 -12.27 -32.96
C LEU A 471 -9.03 -12.62 -34.46
N PRO A 472 -7.90 -13.16 -34.97
CA PRO A 472 -7.77 -13.55 -36.37
C PRO A 472 -8.62 -14.78 -36.72
N VAL A 473 -8.74 -15.75 -35.81
CA VAL A 473 -9.55 -16.97 -36.03
C VAL A 473 -11.04 -16.63 -36.19
N ARG A 474 -11.53 -15.58 -35.52
CA ARG A 474 -12.91 -15.09 -35.66
C ARG A 474 -13.14 -14.22 -36.92
N ARG A 475 -12.08 -13.77 -37.60
CA ARG A 475 -12.12 -12.98 -38.84
C ARG A 475 -11.73 -13.78 -40.09
N SER A 476 -11.86 -15.11 -40.07
CA SER A 476 -11.90 -15.87 -41.32
C SER A 476 -13.20 -15.52 -42.07
N LEU A 477 -13.20 -14.35 -42.71
CA LEU A 477 -14.18 -13.99 -43.72
C LEU A 477 -14.02 -15.01 -44.84
N VAL A 478 -14.98 -15.92 -44.97
CA VAL A 478 -15.15 -16.71 -46.19
C VAL A 478 -15.23 -15.69 -47.34
N ALA A 479 -14.35 -15.83 -48.32
CA ALA A 479 -14.38 -14.99 -49.50
C ALA A 479 -15.79 -15.07 -50.11
N THR A 480 -16.52 -13.95 -50.14
CA THR A 480 -17.85 -13.85 -50.76
C THR A 480 -17.78 -13.89 -52.29
N ALA A 481 -16.80 -14.59 -52.86
CA ALA A 481 -16.62 -14.73 -54.30
C ALA A 481 -17.67 -15.68 -54.92
N ASP A 482 -18.36 -16.51 -54.12
CA ASP A 482 -19.27 -17.54 -54.62
C ASP A 482 -20.77 -17.26 -54.38
N LEU A 483 -21.14 -16.05 -53.95
CA LEU A 483 -22.57 -15.68 -53.88
C LEU A 483 -23.00 -15.02 -55.19
N GLN A 484 -23.49 -15.84 -56.13
CA GLN A 484 -24.23 -15.38 -57.30
C GLN A 484 -25.46 -14.57 -56.87
N ALA A 485 -25.58 -13.34 -57.38
CA ALA A 485 -26.77 -12.52 -57.21
C ALA A 485 -27.93 -13.06 -58.08
N PRO A 486 -29.15 -13.26 -57.54
CA PRO A 486 -30.31 -13.49 -58.37
C PRO A 486 -30.77 -12.16 -58.99
N GLY A 487 -31.03 -12.19 -60.29
CA GLY A 487 -31.25 -11.02 -61.13
C GLY A 487 -32.57 -10.27 -60.92
N GLY A 488 -32.49 -8.96 -61.20
CA GLY A 488 -33.42 -8.19 -62.02
C GLY A 488 -34.86 -7.93 -61.53
N ASN A 489 -35.17 -6.67 -61.21
CA ASN A 489 -36.09 -5.90 -62.08
C ASN A 489 -36.13 -4.39 -61.79
N ASN A 490 -36.52 -3.66 -62.84
CA ASN A 490 -36.43 -2.22 -63.08
C ASN A 490 -37.41 -1.30 -62.31
N ARG A 491 -36.87 -0.13 -61.89
CA ARG A 491 -37.41 1.26 -61.90
C ARG A 491 -38.57 1.69 -60.95
N PRO A 492 -38.78 3.02 -60.73
CA PRO A 492 -37.88 4.17 -60.90
C PRO A 492 -37.76 5.12 -59.68
N SER A 493 -36.75 5.97 -59.80
CA SER A 493 -36.32 7.11 -58.97
C SER A 493 -37.40 8.16 -58.64
N SER A 494 -37.32 8.73 -57.43
CA SER A 494 -37.68 10.13 -57.18
C SER A 494 -36.59 10.85 -56.39
N THR A 495 -36.27 12.03 -56.93
CA THR A 495 -35.32 13.06 -56.52
C THR A 495 -35.58 13.65 -55.13
N ARG A 496 -34.53 14.02 -54.38
CA ARG A 496 -34.14 15.43 -54.10
C ARG A 496 -32.94 15.57 -53.17
N ARG A 497 -31.98 16.42 -53.63
CA ARG A 497 -31.08 17.39 -52.93
C ARG A 497 -30.33 16.91 -51.68
N GLY A 498 -29.01 17.07 -51.53
CA GLY A 498 -28.06 17.97 -52.19
C GLY A 498 -27.26 18.75 -51.12
N SER A 499 -25.96 18.94 -51.38
CA SER A 499 -24.96 19.73 -50.63
C SER A 499 -24.29 18.98 -49.46
N SER A 500 -23.09 18.41 -49.60
CA SER A 500 -21.76 18.97 -49.93
C SER A 500 -20.97 19.44 -48.71
N PHE A 501 -19.83 18.78 -48.57
CA PHE A 501 -18.61 19.10 -47.84
C PHE A 501 -18.32 20.59 -47.60
N ASN A 502 -17.72 20.86 -46.43
CA ASN A 502 -16.51 21.67 -46.36
C ASN A 502 -15.62 21.19 -45.21
N SER A 503 -14.39 20.81 -45.55
CA SER A 503 -13.24 20.85 -44.63
C SER A 503 -12.59 22.22 -44.74
N ILE A 504 -12.07 22.77 -43.65
CA ILE A 504 -10.86 23.59 -43.64
C ILE A 504 -10.15 23.38 -42.31
N ALA A 505 -8.84 23.27 -42.41
CA ALA A 505 -7.88 22.95 -41.37
C ALA A 505 -7.45 24.18 -40.55
N GLY A 506 -6.94 23.89 -39.35
CA GLY A 506 -5.74 24.53 -38.78
C GLY A 506 -5.91 25.77 -37.91
N ALA A 507 -5.68 25.62 -36.61
CA ALA A 507 -4.76 26.46 -35.84
C ALA A 507 -4.58 25.89 -34.41
N SER A 508 -3.32 25.92 -33.96
CA SER A 508 -2.83 25.58 -32.63
C SER A 508 -3.32 26.54 -31.55
N GLU A 509 -3.52 26.02 -30.33
CA GLU A 509 -3.11 26.56 -29.03
C GLU A 509 -4.06 26.13 -27.91
N GLY A 510 -3.51 25.88 -26.72
CA GLY A 510 -4.23 26.12 -25.47
C GLY A 510 -4.68 24.88 -24.70
N THR A 511 -3.73 24.32 -23.95
CA THR A 511 -3.96 23.76 -22.61
C THR A 511 -5.06 24.54 -21.86
N MET A 512 -5.98 23.86 -21.16
CA MET A 512 -7.06 24.39 -20.26
C MET A 512 -8.53 24.09 -20.68
N ALA A 513 -8.83 22.97 -21.34
CA ALA A 513 -10.23 22.56 -21.62
C ALA A 513 -10.87 21.62 -20.57
N TRP A 514 -10.09 21.07 -19.63
CA TRP A 514 -10.60 20.08 -18.65
C TRP A 514 -11.18 20.72 -17.38
N ALA A 515 -10.69 21.91 -16.99
CA ALA A 515 -11.12 22.61 -15.78
C ALA A 515 -12.57 23.12 -15.85
N ASP A 516 -13.07 23.45 -17.04
CA ASP A 516 -14.45 23.91 -17.25
C ASP A 516 -15.48 22.77 -17.26
N LYS A 517 -15.02 21.52 -17.47
CA LYS A 517 -15.89 20.34 -17.41
C LYS A 517 -16.16 19.90 -15.97
N LEU A 518 -15.20 20.14 -15.06
CA LEU A 518 -15.36 19.87 -13.63
C LEU A 518 -16.34 20.84 -12.94
N ARG A 519 -16.32 22.14 -13.31
CA ARG A 519 -17.24 23.14 -12.72
C ARG A 519 -18.72 22.88 -13.02
N ARG A 520 -19.02 22.17 -14.11
CA ARG A 520 -20.40 21.82 -14.48
C ARG A 520 -20.94 20.59 -13.76
N MET A 521 -20.11 19.85 -13.04
CA MET A 521 -20.52 18.65 -12.28
C MET A 521 -20.78 18.92 -10.79
N THR A 522 -20.41 20.11 -10.26
CA THR A 522 -20.49 20.41 -8.82
C THR A 522 -21.50 21.51 -8.45
N GLY A 523 -22.45 21.85 -9.32
CA GLY A 523 -23.52 22.81 -9.02
C GLY A 523 -24.89 22.18 -9.23
N GLY A 524 -25.62 21.92 -8.15
CA GLY A 524 -26.98 21.39 -8.20
C GLY A 524 -28.04 22.48 -8.34
N ASP A 525 -29.03 22.24 -9.19
CA ASP A 525 -30.45 22.53 -8.92
C ASP A 525 -31.32 21.64 -9.85
N PRO A 526 -32.51 21.16 -9.43
CA PRO A 526 -33.23 20.06 -10.09
C PRO A 526 -34.29 20.56 -11.08
N GLY A 527 -34.30 20.01 -12.29
CA GLY A 527 -35.43 20.20 -13.20
C GLY A 527 -35.18 19.72 -14.63
N GLN A 528 -36.03 18.79 -15.08
CA GLN A 528 -36.24 18.35 -16.46
C GLN A 528 -35.13 17.52 -17.11
N MET A 529 -35.29 16.20 -17.00
CA MET A 529 -34.71 15.23 -17.95
C MET A 529 -35.58 15.19 -19.21
N ASP A 530 -35.07 15.68 -20.34
CA ASP A 530 -35.54 15.29 -21.66
C ASP A 530 -34.61 14.23 -22.25
N ALA A 531 -35.22 13.10 -22.61
CA ALA A 531 -34.58 11.94 -23.18
C ALA A 531 -34.13 12.22 -24.63
N ALA A 532 -32.82 12.12 -24.88
CA ALA A 532 -32.28 12.00 -26.23
C ALA A 532 -31.09 11.02 -26.27
N SER A 533 -31.43 9.76 -26.60
CA SER A 533 -30.65 8.75 -27.32
C SER A 533 -29.12 8.91 -27.42
N ILE A 534 -28.39 8.10 -26.65
CA ILE A 534 -27.08 7.59 -27.09
C ILE A 534 -27.25 6.09 -27.34
N SER A 535 -27.58 5.79 -28.60
CA SER A 535 -27.47 4.45 -29.16
C SER A 535 -26.00 4.21 -29.55
N CYS A 536 -25.26 3.55 -28.68
CA CYS A 536 -24.15 2.69 -29.11
C CYS A 536 -24.52 1.27 -28.71
N ARG A 537 -25.19 0.56 -29.64
CA ARG A 537 -25.42 -0.89 -29.53
C ARG A 537 -24.07 -1.60 -29.61
N GLY A 538 -23.45 -1.83 -28.45
CA GLY A 538 -22.47 -2.89 -28.25
C GLY A 538 -23.17 -4.23 -28.29
N SER A 539 -23.42 -4.74 -29.49
CA SER A 539 -23.92 -6.10 -29.68
C SER A 539 -22.75 -7.07 -29.58
N ARG A 540 -22.65 -7.85 -28.48
CA ARG A 540 -22.16 -9.26 -28.41
C ARG A 540 -21.86 -9.74 -26.97
N ASP A 541 -22.87 -9.83 -26.11
CA ASP A 541 -22.71 -10.43 -24.76
C ASP A 541 -23.10 -11.91 -24.66
N ALA A 542 -23.52 -12.57 -25.74
CA ALA A 542 -24.05 -13.93 -25.65
C ALA A 542 -23.03 -15.07 -25.92
N VAL A 543 -21.74 -14.79 -26.15
CA VAL A 543 -20.71 -15.82 -26.43
C VAL A 543 -19.51 -15.75 -25.44
N ASN A 544 -19.68 -15.02 -24.34
CA ASN A 544 -18.59 -14.67 -23.42
C ASN A 544 -18.35 -15.65 -22.26
N GLY A 545 -19.10 -16.75 -22.13
CA GLY A 545 -18.96 -17.68 -20.99
C GLY A 545 -17.52 -18.19 -20.77
N ALA A 546 -16.86 -18.69 -21.82
CA ALA A 546 -15.49 -19.23 -21.70
C ALA A 546 -14.38 -18.16 -21.74
N THR A 547 -14.65 -16.99 -22.34
CA THR A 547 -13.67 -15.89 -22.44
C THR A 547 -13.65 -15.05 -21.16
N GLY A 548 -14.82 -14.85 -20.53
CA GLY A 548 -14.96 -14.18 -19.25
C GLY A 548 -14.22 -14.90 -18.14
N THR A 549 -14.35 -16.23 -18.04
CA THR A 549 -13.65 -17.04 -17.02
C THR A 549 -12.13 -16.96 -17.09
N LEU A 550 -11.54 -16.68 -18.27
CA LEU A 550 -10.09 -16.53 -18.39
C LEU A 550 -9.56 -15.21 -17.80
N LEU A 551 -10.42 -14.20 -17.71
CA LEU A 551 -10.12 -12.87 -17.19
C LEU A 551 -10.51 -12.71 -15.71
N THR A 552 -11.37 -13.59 -15.17
CA THR A 552 -11.72 -13.58 -13.75
C THR A 552 -10.56 -14.04 -12.88
N VAL A 553 -10.70 -13.90 -11.56
CA VAL A 553 -9.71 -14.33 -10.57
C VAL A 553 -9.27 -15.79 -10.70
N ARG A 554 -10.13 -16.68 -11.26
CA ARG A 554 -9.82 -18.09 -11.52
C ARG A 554 -9.04 -18.31 -12.82
N GLY A 555 -8.95 -17.30 -13.66
CA GLY A 555 -8.41 -17.36 -15.00
C GLY A 555 -6.92 -17.07 -15.08
N ARG A 556 -6.25 -17.69 -16.06
CA ARG A 556 -4.80 -17.53 -16.32
C ARG A 556 -4.38 -16.15 -16.88
N LEU A 557 -5.35 -15.32 -17.29
CA LEU A 557 -5.12 -13.95 -17.79
C LEU A 557 -5.37 -12.89 -16.70
N HIS A 558 -5.72 -13.32 -15.49
CA HIS A 558 -5.76 -12.49 -14.30
C HIS A 558 -4.41 -12.55 -13.57
N TRP A 559 -4.05 -11.47 -12.88
CA TRP A 559 -2.76 -11.36 -12.20
C TRP A 559 -2.54 -12.44 -11.12
N ILE A 560 -3.59 -12.88 -10.42
CA ILE A 560 -3.52 -14.05 -9.51
C ILE A 560 -3.05 -15.31 -10.25
N GLY A 561 -3.61 -15.58 -11.42
CA GLY A 561 -3.22 -16.73 -12.25
C GLY A 561 -1.78 -16.60 -12.76
N VAL A 562 -1.34 -15.39 -13.10
CA VAL A 562 0.04 -15.10 -13.48
C VAL A 562 0.99 -15.39 -12.32
N MET A 563 0.72 -14.84 -11.14
CA MET A 563 1.53 -15.04 -9.94
C MET A 563 1.65 -16.53 -9.59
N LYS A 564 0.53 -17.27 -9.64
CA LYS A 564 0.53 -18.73 -9.43
C LYS A 564 1.43 -19.47 -10.40
N ASP A 565 1.32 -19.19 -11.70
CA ASP A 565 2.06 -19.93 -12.73
C ASP A 565 3.57 -19.70 -12.62
N TRP A 566 4.00 -18.52 -12.16
CA TRP A 566 5.40 -18.17 -11.98
C TRP A 566 5.94 -18.43 -10.58
N GLY A 567 5.08 -18.77 -9.60
CA GLY A 567 5.45 -18.84 -8.20
C GLY A 567 5.90 -17.49 -7.63
N TRP A 568 5.29 -16.40 -8.10
CA TRP A 568 5.61 -15.05 -7.65
C TRP A 568 4.75 -14.65 -6.44
N GLU A 569 5.40 -14.04 -5.45
CA GLU A 569 4.77 -13.47 -4.27
C GLU A 569 5.04 -11.97 -4.21
N VAL A 570 3.96 -11.21 -4.01
CA VAL A 570 3.97 -9.74 -4.01
C VAL A 570 3.06 -9.29 -2.86
N LEU A 571 3.55 -8.42 -1.98
CA LEU A 571 2.72 -7.70 -1.02
C LEU A 571 2.41 -6.30 -1.57
N LEU A 572 1.15 -5.86 -1.57
CA LEU A 572 0.78 -4.54 -2.14
C LEU A 572 0.86 -3.38 -1.12
N GLY A 573 1.47 -3.64 0.04
CA GLY A 573 1.68 -2.70 1.15
C GLY A 573 3.07 -2.10 1.19
#